data_AF-A0A7C7KMW3-F1
#
_entry.id   AF-A0A7C7KMW3-F1
#
_cell.length_a   1.000
_cell.length_b   1.000
_cell.length_c   1.000
_cell.angle_alpha   90.00
_cell.angle_beta   90.00
_cell.angle_gamma   90.00
#
_symmetry.space_group_name_H-M   'P 1'
#
loop_
_entity.id
_entity.type
_entity.pdbx_description
1 polymer ?
#
loop_
_entity_poly.entity_id
_entity_poly.type
_entity_poly.pdbx_seq_one_letter_code
_entity_poly.pdbx_strand_id
1 'polypeptide(L)'
;MEPNIFKYVWHHSRPEQLFILLLVIISLPFYYFSLNLPKQIVNQGIQGQGFDGPGATQPFFRLEMPFGERFFGEPVLLFDGLSLAQADMLTALSLVFLSLVIVNGLFKFVINTRKGRLGERLLRCLRYELSDRILRFPLPQIRRVKPSEMATMIKDEVEPLGGFIGDAFATPIFLGGQALTALAFIMVQSIWLGLVAAAVVLFQAFLIPRLRRRILVLGRERQLTARMLAGRIGELIDGAVEIHANDTTNYERADLTARLGRIFKIRYEIYQRKFFVKFLINLLAQITPVNYGQVCHIFLSIMKFY
;
A
#
# COMPACT_ATOMS: atom_id res chain seq x y z
N MET A 1 9.06 19.60 -21.37
CA MET A 1 8.70 18.64 -20.31
C MET A 1 8.74 17.26 -20.92
N GLU A 2 9.33 16.29 -20.21
CA GLU A 2 9.25 14.90 -20.64
C GLU A 2 7.77 14.46 -20.65
N PRO A 3 7.28 13.80 -21.71
CA PRO A 3 5.87 13.40 -21.81
C PRO A 3 5.50 12.30 -20.79
N ASN A 4 6.49 11.65 -20.17
CA ASN A 4 6.28 10.57 -19.22
C ASN A 4 6.62 11.01 -17.80
N ILE A 5 5.59 11.13 -16.96
CA ILE A 5 5.71 11.49 -15.54
C ILE A 5 6.67 10.53 -14.81
N PHE A 6 6.68 9.23 -15.12
CA PHE A 6 7.59 8.29 -14.45
C PHE A 6 9.05 8.57 -14.75
N LYS A 7 9.35 9.01 -15.99
CA LYS A 7 10.72 9.36 -16.38
C LYS A 7 11.16 10.66 -15.72
N TYR A 8 10.27 11.65 -15.67
CA TYR A 8 10.49 12.92 -14.96
C TYR A 8 10.78 12.68 -13.47
N VAL A 9 9.97 11.83 -12.82
CA VAL A 9 10.15 11.43 -11.43
C VAL A 9 11.50 10.79 -11.23
N TRP A 10 11.84 9.78 -12.03
CA TRP A 10 13.11 9.07 -11.89
C TRP A 10 14.32 10.01 -12.04
N HIS A 11 14.30 10.89 -13.06
CA HIS A 11 15.40 11.82 -13.29
C HIS A 11 15.65 12.76 -12.12
N HIS A 12 14.57 13.30 -11.53
CA HIS A 12 14.64 14.29 -10.44
C HIS A 12 14.72 13.67 -9.03
N SER A 13 14.52 12.36 -8.87
CA SER A 13 14.43 11.73 -7.53
C SER A 13 15.18 10.43 -7.31
N ARG A 14 15.91 9.93 -8.32
CA ARG A 14 16.68 8.67 -8.22
C ARG A 14 17.50 8.49 -6.93
N PRO A 15 18.26 9.48 -6.38
CA PRO A 15 19.06 9.20 -5.19
C PRO A 15 18.18 8.97 -3.95
N GLU A 16 17.09 9.71 -3.80
CA GLU A 16 16.18 9.54 -2.66
C GLU A 16 15.35 8.27 -2.79
N GLN A 17 14.92 7.92 -4.01
CA GLN A 17 14.23 6.65 -4.26
C GLN A 17 15.12 5.45 -3.95
N LEU A 18 16.38 5.45 -4.40
CA LEU A 18 17.34 4.39 -4.08
C LEU A 18 17.59 4.25 -2.58
N PHE A 19 17.69 5.38 -1.87
CA PHE A 19 17.82 5.37 -0.40
C PHE A 19 16.59 4.76 0.29
N ILE A 20 15.38 5.13 -0.16
CA ILE A 20 14.14 4.53 0.36
C ILE A 20 14.11 3.02 0.08
N LEU A 21 14.50 2.59 -1.12
CA LEU A 21 14.56 1.18 -1.49
C LEU A 21 15.54 0.39 -0.62
N LEU A 22 16.70 0.97 -0.35
CA LEU A 22 17.68 0.40 0.56
C LEU A 22 17.11 0.25 1.98
N LEU A 23 16.40 1.25 2.49
CA LEU A 23 15.71 1.16 3.78
C LEU A 23 14.63 0.06 3.78
N VAL A 24 13.88 -0.09 2.68
CA VAL A 24 12.91 -1.17 2.52
C VAL A 24 13.61 -2.52 2.64
N ILE A 25 14.69 -2.74 1.89
CA ILE A 25 15.45 -4.01 1.91
C ILE A 25 15.99 -4.30 3.31
N ILE A 26 16.57 -3.30 3.98
CA ILE A 26 17.07 -3.44 5.36
C ILE A 26 15.94 -3.77 6.35
N SER A 27 14.72 -3.29 6.10
CA SER A 27 13.57 -3.59 6.97
C SER A 27 13.05 -5.03 6.84
N LEU A 28 13.28 -5.71 5.71
CA LEU A 28 12.70 -7.04 5.45
C LEU A 28 13.20 -8.13 6.43
N PRO A 29 14.50 -8.23 6.79
CA PRO A 29 14.96 -9.15 7.83
C PRO A 29 14.27 -8.96 9.17
N PHE A 30 14.12 -7.71 9.65
CA PHE A 30 13.44 -7.41 10.90
C PHE A 30 11.95 -7.79 10.85
N TYR A 31 11.31 -7.60 9.69
CA TYR A 31 9.94 -8.05 9.48
C TYR A 31 9.85 -9.58 9.53
N TYR A 32 10.76 -10.28 8.86
CA TYR A 32 10.83 -11.75 8.88
C TYR A 32 10.98 -12.32 10.29
N PHE A 33 11.92 -11.80 11.09
CA PHE A 33 12.10 -12.24 12.48
C PHE A 33 10.84 -11.99 13.32
N SER A 34 10.18 -10.84 13.13
CA SER A 34 8.94 -10.52 13.83
C SER A 34 7.80 -11.49 13.52
N LEU A 35 7.80 -12.20 12.38
CA LEU A 35 6.77 -13.18 12.03
C LEU A 35 6.91 -14.48 12.82
N ASN A 36 8.13 -14.87 13.21
CA ASN A 36 8.37 -16.12 13.93
C ASN A 36 8.08 -16.00 15.44
N LEU A 37 8.29 -14.81 16.01
CA LEU A 37 8.21 -14.61 17.45
C LEU A 37 6.85 -14.93 18.08
N PRO A 38 5.68 -14.58 17.50
CA PRO A 38 4.40 -14.95 18.09
C PRO A 38 4.25 -16.46 18.27
N LYS A 39 4.75 -17.26 17.32
CA LYS A 39 4.74 -18.72 17.40
C LYS A 39 5.65 -19.21 18.52
N GLN A 40 6.84 -18.63 18.67
CA GLN A 40 7.77 -18.98 19.75
C GLN A 40 7.21 -18.62 21.14
N ILE A 41 6.60 -17.44 21.27
CA ILE A 41 5.95 -16.99 22.51
C ILE A 41 4.86 -17.98 22.94
N VAL A 42 4.01 -18.42 22.01
CA VAL A 42 2.95 -19.39 22.31
C VAL A 42 3.53 -20.76 22.63
N ASN A 43 4.41 -21.30 21.79
CA ASN A 43 4.89 -22.68 21.95
C ASN A 43 5.83 -22.84 23.16
N GLN A 44 6.83 -21.97 23.30
CA GLN A 44 7.85 -22.09 24.35
C GLN A 44 7.42 -21.37 25.63
N GLY A 45 6.84 -20.18 25.50
CA GLY A 45 6.45 -19.38 26.66
C GLY A 45 5.18 -19.88 27.33
N ILE A 46 4.09 -20.04 26.56
CA ILE A 46 2.76 -20.37 27.11
C ILE A 46 2.56 -21.89 27.22
N GLN A 47 2.80 -22.65 26.16
CA GLN A 47 2.57 -24.10 26.13
C GLN A 47 3.70 -24.90 26.80
N GLY A 48 4.85 -24.27 27.08
CA GLY A 48 5.98 -24.91 27.74
C GLY A 48 6.64 -26.02 26.92
N GLN A 49 6.48 -26.03 25.59
CA GLN A 49 7.05 -27.07 24.74
C GLN A 49 8.58 -27.07 24.85
N GLY A 50 9.13 -28.22 25.26
CA GLY A 50 10.56 -28.47 25.51
C GLY A 50 11.05 -28.02 26.90
N PHE A 51 10.14 -27.81 27.85
CA PHE A 51 10.44 -27.74 29.29
C PHE A 51 9.94 -29.03 29.97
N ASP A 52 10.57 -30.18 29.66
CA ASP A 52 10.05 -31.52 30.02
C ASP A 52 10.36 -31.94 31.48
N GLY A 53 10.88 -31.05 32.33
CA GLY A 53 11.18 -31.34 33.73
C GLY A 53 11.25 -30.10 34.64
N PRO A 54 11.06 -30.26 35.96
CA PRO A 54 11.23 -29.16 36.92
C PRO A 54 12.69 -28.67 36.93
N GLY A 55 12.90 -27.44 36.46
CA GLY A 55 14.24 -26.84 36.28
C GLY A 55 14.80 -26.96 34.86
N ALA A 56 14.03 -27.44 33.88
CA ALA A 56 14.44 -27.41 32.48
C ALA A 56 14.68 -25.95 32.04
N THR A 57 15.78 -25.74 31.33
CA THR A 57 16.14 -24.43 30.75
C THR A 57 16.31 -24.59 29.26
N GLN A 58 15.90 -23.58 28.50
CA GLN A 58 16.15 -23.51 27.06
C GLN A 58 17.12 -22.37 26.74
N PRO A 59 18.01 -22.55 25.74
CA PRO A 59 18.91 -21.49 25.31
C PRO A 59 18.14 -20.39 24.56
N PHE A 60 18.05 -19.22 25.17
CA PHE A 60 17.51 -17.99 24.59
C PHE A 60 18.58 -17.30 23.71
N PHE A 61 18.17 -16.75 22.55
CA PHE A 61 19.09 -16.13 21.57
C PHE A 61 20.19 -17.05 21.01
N ARG A 62 19.92 -18.35 20.90
CA ARG A 62 20.84 -19.26 20.20
C ARG A 62 20.97 -18.82 18.74
N LEU A 63 22.12 -18.24 18.40
CA LEU A 63 22.44 -17.75 17.07
C LEU A 63 23.29 -18.80 16.37
N GLU A 64 22.61 -19.69 15.66
CA GLU A 64 23.26 -20.68 14.81
C GLU A 64 23.50 -20.03 13.43
N MET A 65 24.70 -20.21 12.85
CA MET A 65 24.90 -19.77 11.46
C MET A 65 23.91 -20.50 10.55
N PRO A 66 23.03 -19.80 9.82
CA PRO A 66 22.20 -20.46 8.82
C PRO A 66 23.13 -21.11 7.78
N PHE A 67 22.92 -22.39 7.50
CA PHE A 67 23.75 -23.25 6.63
C PHE A 67 25.15 -23.63 7.17
N GLY A 68 25.49 -23.34 8.42
CA GLY A 68 26.75 -23.77 9.04
C GLY A 68 26.95 -25.30 8.99
N GLU A 69 25.91 -26.06 9.30
CA GLU A 69 25.91 -27.53 9.20
C GLU A 69 26.15 -28.03 7.78
N ARG A 70 25.67 -27.30 6.76
CA ARG A 70 25.76 -27.69 5.35
C ARG A 70 27.14 -27.44 4.74
N PHE A 71 27.93 -26.55 5.34
CA PHE A 71 29.28 -26.19 4.89
C PHE A 71 30.39 -26.72 5.80
N PHE A 72 30.14 -26.88 7.10
CA PHE A 72 31.17 -27.24 8.10
C PHE A 72 30.90 -28.53 8.89
N GLY A 73 29.76 -29.22 8.67
CA GLY A 73 29.44 -30.50 9.32
C GLY A 73 29.07 -30.41 10.80
N GLU A 74 29.35 -29.29 11.45
CA GLU A 74 28.97 -28.95 12.83
C GLU A 74 28.16 -27.63 12.82
N PRO A 75 27.15 -27.48 13.69
CA PRO A 75 26.46 -26.21 13.87
C PRO A 75 27.45 -25.21 14.49
N VAL A 76 27.99 -24.30 13.67
CA VAL A 76 28.82 -23.19 14.16
C VAL A 76 27.92 -22.24 14.94
N LEU A 77 28.00 -22.34 16.26
CA LEU A 77 27.30 -21.49 17.23
C LEU A 77 28.03 -20.15 17.33
N LEU A 78 27.37 -19.07 16.90
CA LEU A 78 27.88 -17.71 17.10
C LEU A 78 27.63 -17.21 18.53
N PHE A 79 26.62 -17.78 19.20
CA PHE A 79 26.29 -17.52 20.60
C PHE A 79 25.56 -18.74 21.18
N ASP A 80 26.09 -19.31 22.28
CA ASP A 80 25.54 -20.51 22.95
C ASP A 80 24.15 -20.27 23.57
N GLY A 81 23.74 -19.01 23.70
CA GLY A 81 22.46 -18.61 24.27
C GLY A 81 22.48 -18.55 25.79
N LEU A 82 21.46 -17.90 26.36
CA LEU A 82 21.26 -17.83 27.81
C LEU A 82 20.25 -18.90 28.21
N SER A 83 20.62 -19.82 29.10
CA SER A 83 19.70 -20.83 29.65
C SER A 83 18.66 -20.15 30.54
N LEU A 84 17.44 -19.97 30.03
CA LEU A 84 16.34 -19.33 30.76
C LEU A 84 15.30 -20.36 31.20
N ALA A 85 14.76 -20.16 32.41
CA ALA A 85 13.55 -20.83 32.86
C ALA A 85 12.33 -20.31 32.07
N GLN A 86 11.23 -21.07 32.05
CA GLN A 86 10.04 -20.76 31.24
C GLN A 86 9.50 -19.33 31.46
N ALA A 87 9.41 -18.88 32.71
CA ALA A 87 8.91 -17.54 33.06
C ALA A 87 9.83 -16.43 32.52
N ASP A 88 11.14 -16.62 32.63
CA ASP A 88 12.14 -15.67 32.13
C ASP A 88 12.21 -15.70 30.60
N MET A 89 12.07 -16.87 29.98
CA MET A 89 12.01 -17.05 28.53
C MET A 89 10.81 -16.32 27.93
N LEU A 90 9.62 -16.45 28.54
CA LEU A 90 8.41 -15.75 28.09
C LEU A 90 8.61 -14.23 28.15
N THR A 91 9.19 -13.73 29.24
CA THR A 91 9.46 -12.30 29.43
C THR A 91 10.46 -11.80 28.40
N ALA A 92 11.54 -12.56 28.18
CA ALA A 92 12.58 -12.20 27.23
C ALA A 92 12.08 -12.22 25.78
N LEU A 93 11.33 -13.25 25.36
CA LEU A 93 10.69 -13.31 24.04
C LEU A 93 9.70 -12.17 23.83
N SER A 94 8.92 -11.81 24.86
CA SER A 94 7.97 -10.70 24.79
C SER A 94 8.68 -9.35 24.62
N LEU A 95 9.79 -9.12 25.32
CA LEU A 95 10.60 -7.91 25.17
C LEU A 95 11.27 -7.82 23.80
N VAL A 96 11.77 -8.93 23.26
CA VAL A 96 12.34 -8.99 21.91
C VAL A 96 11.27 -8.76 20.85
N PHE A 97 10.07 -9.31 21.04
CA PHE A 97 8.95 -9.04 20.15
C PHE A 97 8.56 -7.56 20.17
N LEU A 98 8.46 -6.96 21.35
CA LEU A 98 8.17 -5.54 21.49
C LEU A 98 9.24 -4.67 20.82
N SER A 99 10.53 -4.98 21.02
CA SER A 99 11.62 -4.24 20.39
C SER A 99 11.59 -4.36 18.86
N LEU A 100 11.32 -5.56 18.32
CA LEU A 100 11.16 -5.75 16.88
C LEU A 100 9.94 -5.03 16.31
N VAL A 101 8.82 -4.99 17.04
CA VAL A 101 7.64 -4.21 16.63
C VAL A 101 7.97 -2.71 16.59
N ILE A 102 8.71 -2.19 17.57
CA ILE A 102 9.16 -0.79 17.59
C ILE A 102 10.09 -0.52 16.40
N VAL A 103 11.08 -1.38 16.15
CA VAL A 103 12.03 -1.24 15.02
C VAL A 103 11.29 -1.25 13.68
N ASN A 104 10.37 -2.21 13.46
CA ASN A 104 9.54 -2.27 12.26
C ASN A 104 8.65 -1.01 12.12
N GLY A 105 8.09 -0.54 13.23
CA GLY A 105 7.32 0.72 13.29
C GLY A 105 8.17 1.93 12.90
N LEU A 106 9.42 1.99 13.36
CA LEU A 106 10.36 3.06 13.03
C LEU A 106 10.76 3.03 11.56
N PHE A 107 11.08 1.84 11.00
CA PHE A 107 11.31 1.71 9.56
C PHE A 107 10.11 2.20 8.75
N LYS A 108 8.89 1.77 9.11
CA LYS A 108 7.66 2.23 8.45
C LYS A 108 7.50 3.74 8.57
N PHE A 109 7.76 4.33 9.74
CA PHE A 109 7.69 5.78 9.95
C PHE A 109 8.70 6.53 9.07
N VAL A 110 9.97 6.11 9.07
CA VAL A 110 11.04 6.75 8.29
C VAL A 110 10.78 6.63 6.80
N ILE A 111 10.42 5.43 6.31
CA ILE A 111 10.11 5.19 4.88
C ILE A 111 8.96 6.07 4.43
N ASN A 112 7.84 6.11 5.16
CA ASN A 112 6.68 6.90 4.78
C ASN A 112 6.94 8.41 4.87
N THR A 113 7.71 8.87 5.86
CA THR A 113 8.07 10.29 6.00
C THR A 113 9.00 10.75 4.86
N ARG A 114 10.02 9.94 4.53
CA ARG A 114 10.95 10.23 3.41
C ARG A 114 10.21 10.25 2.07
N LYS A 115 9.31 9.30 1.89
CA LYS A 115 8.41 9.21 0.73
C LYS A 115 7.53 10.46 0.60
N GLY A 116 6.95 10.94 1.70
CA GLY A 116 6.14 12.18 1.71
C GLY A 116 6.98 13.42 1.34
N ARG A 117 8.17 13.57 1.94
CA ARG A 117 9.10 14.66 1.60
C ARG A 117 9.49 14.64 0.12
N LEU A 118 9.69 13.46 -0.45
CA LEU A 118 10.02 13.30 -1.86
C LEU A 118 8.86 13.80 -2.75
N GLY A 119 7.63 13.42 -2.43
CA GLY A 119 6.42 13.90 -3.13
C GLY A 119 6.32 15.42 -3.13
N GLU A 120 6.50 16.05 -1.96
CA GLU A 120 6.48 17.51 -1.81
C GLU A 120 7.61 18.21 -2.59
N ARG A 121 8.82 17.64 -2.60
CA ARG A 121 9.93 18.21 -3.37
C ARG A 121 9.61 18.23 -4.86
N LEU A 122 9.07 17.13 -5.38
CA LEU A 122 8.72 17.02 -6.80
C LEU A 122 7.51 17.89 -7.15
N LEU A 123 6.54 18.02 -6.24
CA LEU A 123 5.43 18.96 -6.36
C LEU A 123 5.92 20.41 -6.44
N ARG A 124 6.90 20.79 -5.59
CA ARG A 124 7.54 22.11 -5.64
C ARG A 124 8.25 22.35 -6.98
N CYS A 125 8.99 21.36 -7.49
CA CYS A 125 9.64 21.46 -8.80
C CYS A 125 8.61 21.61 -9.94
N LEU A 126 7.55 20.80 -9.94
CA LEU A 126 6.49 20.89 -10.95
C LEU A 126 5.78 22.25 -10.93
N ARG A 127 5.46 22.77 -9.73
CA ARG A 127 4.86 24.10 -9.59
C ARG A 127 5.78 25.19 -10.11
N TYR A 128 7.09 25.09 -9.84
CA TYR A 128 8.08 26.03 -10.36
C TYR A 128 8.17 25.97 -11.89
N GLU A 129 8.30 24.78 -12.48
CA GLU A 129 8.38 24.61 -13.94
C GLU A 129 7.13 25.11 -14.66
N LEU A 130 5.95 24.86 -14.11
CA LEU A 130 4.69 25.37 -14.66
C LEU A 130 4.66 26.89 -14.58
N SER A 131 5.05 27.48 -13.45
CA SER A 131 5.06 28.93 -13.26
C SER A 131 6.08 29.62 -14.18
N ASP A 132 7.30 29.09 -14.29
CA ASP A 132 8.33 29.58 -15.21
C ASP A 132 7.85 29.49 -16.68
N ARG A 133 7.09 28.44 -17.03
CA ARG A 133 6.51 28.32 -18.37
C ARG A 133 5.48 29.40 -18.64
N ILE A 134 4.65 29.76 -17.66
CA ILE A 134 3.68 30.87 -17.79
C ILE A 134 4.38 32.17 -18.14
N LEU A 135 5.51 32.46 -17.49
CA LEU A 135 6.29 33.67 -17.72
C LEU A 135 6.94 33.72 -19.12
N ARG A 136 7.12 32.57 -19.78
CA ARG A 136 7.77 32.45 -21.10
C ARG A 136 6.80 32.25 -22.27
N PHE A 137 5.49 32.17 -22.03
CA PHE A 137 4.53 31.94 -23.11
C PHE A 137 4.33 33.18 -24.00
N PRO A 138 4.17 33.01 -25.32
CA PRO A 138 3.78 34.10 -26.21
C PRO A 138 2.41 34.67 -25.83
N LEU A 139 2.30 36.01 -25.84
CA LEU A 139 1.07 36.76 -25.50
C LEU A 139 -0.22 36.25 -26.19
N PRO A 140 -0.21 35.82 -27.48
CA PRO A 140 -1.42 35.31 -28.12
C PRO A 140 -2.02 34.06 -27.46
N GLN A 141 -1.20 33.25 -26.80
CA GLN A 141 -1.62 31.99 -26.19
C GLN A 141 -2.10 32.20 -24.75
N ILE A 142 -1.45 33.12 -24.00
CA ILE A 142 -1.87 33.53 -22.65
C ILE A 142 -3.29 34.13 -22.68
N ARG A 143 -3.63 34.92 -23.71
CA ARG A 143 -4.97 35.51 -23.86
C ARG A 143 -6.10 34.50 -24.13
N ARG A 144 -5.77 33.25 -24.50
CA ARG A 144 -6.77 32.20 -24.80
C ARG A 144 -7.14 31.36 -23.58
N VAL A 145 -6.37 31.42 -22.50
CA VAL A 145 -6.58 30.60 -21.30
C VAL A 145 -7.07 31.51 -20.17
N LYS A 146 -8.15 31.11 -19.48
CA LYS A 146 -8.67 31.90 -18.36
C LYS A 146 -7.63 31.90 -17.21
N PRO A 147 -7.35 33.03 -16.53
CA PRO A 147 -6.42 33.07 -15.40
C PRO A 147 -6.77 32.08 -14.27
N SER A 148 -8.07 31.87 -14.03
CA SER A 148 -8.59 30.89 -13.07
C SER A 148 -8.24 29.45 -13.45
N GLU A 149 -8.28 29.12 -14.73
CA GLU A 149 -7.90 27.80 -15.25
C GLU A 149 -6.41 27.51 -15.02
N MET A 150 -5.54 28.51 -15.22
CA MET A 150 -4.11 28.37 -14.95
C MET A 150 -3.81 28.20 -13.46
N ALA A 151 -4.50 28.95 -12.60
CA ALA A 151 -4.37 28.84 -11.15
C ALA A 151 -4.81 27.45 -10.64
N THR A 152 -5.96 26.95 -11.11
CA THR A 152 -6.47 25.61 -10.80
C THR A 152 -5.53 24.52 -11.31
N MET A 153 -4.91 24.68 -12.48
CA MET A 153 -3.91 23.73 -12.96
C MET A 153 -2.69 23.64 -12.02
N ILE A 154 -2.10 24.77 -11.63
CA ILE A 154 -0.90 24.78 -10.77
C ILE A 154 -1.21 24.24 -9.35
N LYS A 155 -2.41 24.55 -8.83
CA LYS A 155 -2.81 24.19 -7.48
C LYS A 155 -3.45 22.81 -7.42
N ASP A 156 -4.63 22.66 -8.02
CA ASP A 156 -5.56 21.56 -7.78
C ASP A 156 -5.27 20.34 -8.69
N GLU A 157 -4.75 20.55 -9.91
CA GLU A 157 -4.43 19.43 -10.81
C GLU A 157 -3.09 18.76 -10.48
N VAL A 158 -2.12 19.53 -9.99
CA VAL A 158 -0.76 19.01 -9.70
C VAL A 158 -0.65 18.47 -8.28
N GLU A 159 -1.47 18.92 -7.34
CA GLU A 159 -1.51 18.38 -5.96
C GLU A 159 -1.61 16.84 -5.89
N PRO A 160 -2.56 16.17 -6.59
CA PRO A 160 -2.62 14.71 -6.57
C PRO A 160 -1.40 14.04 -7.22
N LEU A 161 -0.64 14.75 -8.07
CA LEU A 161 0.61 14.23 -8.62
C LEU A 161 1.69 14.12 -7.54
N GLY A 162 1.80 15.08 -6.62
CA GLY A 162 2.78 15.02 -5.53
C GLY A 162 2.63 13.76 -4.67
N GLY A 163 1.39 13.44 -4.27
CA GLY A 163 1.07 12.21 -3.55
C GLY A 163 1.31 10.95 -4.38
N PHE A 164 0.86 10.94 -5.64
CA PHE A 164 1.05 9.78 -6.52
C PHE A 164 2.53 9.48 -6.77
N ILE A 165 3.34 10.51 -6.98
CA ILE A 165 4.77 10.40 -7.29
C ILE A 165 5.55 9.79 -6.12
N GLY A 166 5.26 10.22 -4.89
CA GLY A 166 5.83 9.60 -3.69
C GLY A 166 5.42 8.13 -3.57
N ASP A 167 4.17 7.80 -3.91
CA ASP A 167 3.59 6.46 -3.80
C ASP A 167 4.03 5.49 -4.91
N ALA A 168 4.33 6.00 -6.10
CA ALA A 168 4.40 5.21 -7.33
C ALA A 168 5.41 4.05 -7.29
N PHE A 169 6.58 4.26 -6.67
CA PHE A 169 7.65 3.25 -6.62
C PHE A 169 7.83 2.65 -5.24
N ALA A 170 7.86 3.48 -4.20
CA ALA A 170 8.16 3.03 -2.84
C ALA A 170 7.07 2.11 -2.28
N THR A 171 5.79 2.40 -2.53
CA THR A 171 4.68 1.62 -1.96
C THR A 171 4.56 0.22 -2.55
N PRO A 172 4.58 0.02 -3.88
CA PRO A 172 4.57 -1.32 -4.47
C PRO A 172 5.75 -2.18 -4.00
N ILE A 173 6.94 -1.58 -3.87
CA ILE A 173 8.14 -2.32 -3.46
C ILE A 173 8.11 -2.65 -1.98
N PHE A 174 7.69 -1.73 -1.12
CA PHE A 174 7.53 -1.98 0.32
C PHE A 174 6.46 -3.05 0.59
N LEU A 175 5.25 -2.88 0.05
CA LEU A 175 4.16 -3.85 0.25
C LEU A 175 4.46 -5.19 -0.44
N GLY A 176 5.03 -5.16 -1.65
CA GLY A 176 5.43 -6.35 -2.39
C GLY A 176 6.54 -7.11 -1.66
N GLY A 177 7.53 -6.40 -1.11
CA GLY A 177 8.60 -6.99 -0.30
C GLY A 177 8.08 -7.64 0.97
N GLN A 178 7.13 -6.99 1.67
CA GLN A 178 6.46 -7.59 2.82
C GLN A 178 5.67 -8.85 2.44
N ALA A 179 4.88 -8.78 1.36
CA ALA A 179 4.11 -9.92 0.87
C ALA A 179 5.01 -11.09 0.45
N LEU A 180 6.12 -10.82 -0.24
CA LEU A 180 7.11 -11.82 -0.64
C LEU A 180 7.79 -12.46 0.57
N THR A 181 8.16 -11.64 1.57
CA THR A 181 8.78 -12.12 2.82
C THR A 181 7.82 -12.99 3.61
N ALA A 182 6.54 -12.59 3.70
CA ALA A 182 5.50 -13.38 4.35
C ALA A 182 5.25 -14.70 3.60
N LEU A 183 5.22 -14.67 2.26
CA LEU A 183 5.07 -15.88 1.45
C LEU A 183 6.26 -16.83 1.62
N ALA A 184 7.48 -16.30 1.61
CA ALA A 184 8.70 -17.07 1.86
C ALA A 184 8.68 -17.69 3.26
N PHE A 185 8.24 -16.94 4.27
CA PHE A 185 8.07 -17.43 5.64
C PHE A 185 7.08 -18.60 5.73
N ILE A 186 5.91 -18.50 5.06
CA ILE A 186 4.94 -19.60 5.02
C ILE A 186 5.53 -20.82 4.29
N MET A 187 6.21 -20.62 3.17
CA MET A 187 6.85 -21.69 2.39
C MET A 187 7.92 -22.44 3.20
N VAL A 188 8.72 -21.72 3.99
CA VAL A 188 9.74 -22.32 4.88
C VAL A 188 9.08 -23.18 5.96
N GLN A 189 7.91 -22.79 6.48
CA GLN A 189 7.18 -23.60 7.46
C GLN A 189 6.46 -24.80 6.86
N SER A 190 5.84 -24.64 5.69
CA SER A 190 5.15 -25.71 4.97
C SER A 190 5.03 -25.34 3.50
N ILE A 191 5.68 -26.14 2.65
CA ILE A 191 5.69 -25.94 1.19
C ILE A 191 4.26 -26.00 0.63
N TRP A 192 3.43 -26.94 1.13
CA TRP A 192 2.04 -27.08 0.67
C TRP A 192 1.19 -25.86 1.02
N LEU A 193 1.28 -25.35 2.26
CA LEU A 193 0.56 -24.13 2.66
C LEU A 193 1.04 -22.92 1.88
N GLY A 194 2.35 -22.83 1.65
CA GLY A 194 2.98 -21.78 0.84
C GLY A 194 2.49 -21.79 -0.61
N LEU A 195 2.39 -22.96 -1.24
CA LEU A 195 1.88 -23.09 -2.62
C LEU A 195 0.41 -22.69 -2.74
N VAL A 196 -0.44 -23.06 -1.77
CA VAL A 196 -1.85 -22.64 -1.77
C VAL A 196 -1.95 -21.13 -1.59
N ALA A 197 -1.21 -20.55 -0.64
CA ALA A 197 -1.17 -19.10 -0.44
C ALA A 197 -0.68 -18.37 -1.71
N ALA A 198 0.37 -18.87 -2.37
CA ALA A 198 0.87 -18.35 -3.63
C ALA A 198 -0.20 -18.39 -4.72
N ALA A 199 -0.92 -19.50 -4.87
CA ALA A 199 -1.99 -19.66 -5.86
C ALA A 199 -3.12 -18.63 -5.64
N VAL A 200 -3.54 -18.42 -4.38
CA VAL A 200 -4.55 -17.42 -4.04
C VAL A 200 -4.07 -16.00 -4.36
N VAL A 201 -2.83 -15.65 -3.98
CA VAL A 201 -2.24 -14.33 -4.25
C VAL A 201 -2.12 -14.09 -5.76
N LEU A 202 -1.68 -15.08 -6.53
CA LEU A 202 -1.59 -14.99 -8.00
C LEU A 202 -2.97 -14.82 -8.64
N PHE A 203 -3.97 -15.57 -8.17
CA PHE A 203 -5.34 -15.42 -8.63
C PHE A 203 -5.87 -14.01 -8.35
N GLN A 204 -5.62 -13.46 -7.16
CA GLN A 204 -5.98 -12.08 -6.81
C GLN A 204 -5.24 -11.05 -7.67
N ALA A 205 -3.93 -11.23 -7.88
CA ALA A 205 -3.12 -10.35 -8.71
C ALA A 205 -3.61 -10.29 -10.17
N PHE A 206 -4.20 -11.38 -10.67
CA PHE A 206 -4.79 -11.45 -12.00
C PHE A 206 -6.24 -10.90 -12.07
N LEU A 207 -7.08 -11.25 -11.09
CA LEU A 207 -8.49 -10.87 -11.08
C LEU A 207 -8.69 -9.37 -10.77
N ILE A 208 -7.96 -8.84 -9.80
CA ILE A 208 -8.14 -7.47 -9.29
C ILE A 208 -7.97 -6.41 -10.39
N PRO A 209 -6.90 -6.42 -11.21
CA PRO A 209 -6.73 -5.43 -12.28
C PRO A 209 -7.88 -5.44 -13.28
N ARG A 210 -8.38 -6.64 -13.64
CA ARG A 210 -9.49 -6.79 -14.60
C ARG A 210 -10.77 -6.15 -14.07
N LEU A 211 -11.11 -6.40 -12.81
CA LEU A 211 -12.31 -5.80 -12.20
C LEU A 211 -12.18 -4.28 -12.01
N ARG A 212 -10.97 -3.76 -11.77
CA ARG A 212 -10.73 -2.32 -11.58
C ARG A 212 -10.70 -1.51 -12.88
N ARG A 213 -10.48 -2.12 -14.06
CA ARG A 213 -10.40 -1.39 -15.35
C ARG A 213 -11.58 -0.45 -15.57
N ARG A 214 -12.81 -0.92 -15.35
CA ARG A 214 -14.01 -0.09 -15.56
C ARG A 214 -14.12 1.06 -14.55
N ILE A 215 -13.72 0.83 -13.31
CA ILE A 215 -13.69 1.86 -12.25
C ILE A 215 -12.73 3.00 -12.66
N LEU A 216 -11.58 2.65 -13.24
CA LEU A 216 -10.60 3.65 -13.71
C LEU A 216 -11.15 4.49 -14.86
N VAL A 217 -11.85 3.88 -15.83
CA VAL A 217 -12.49 4.60 -16.94
C VAL A 217 -13.57 5.55 -16.42
N LEU A 218 -14.50 5.06 -15.58
CA LEU A 218 -15.53 5.88 -14.96
C LEU A 218 -14.93 7.00 -14.08
N GLY A 219 -13.79 6.74 -13.43
CA GLY A 219 -13.05 7.73 -12.66
C GLY A 219 -12.56 8.90 -13.51
N ARG A 220 -12.08 8.64 -14.73
CA ARG A 220 -11.71 9.69 -15.71
C ARG A 220 -12.94 10.44 -16.23
N GLU A 221 -14.01 9.72 -16.57
CA GLU A 221 -15.27 10.33 -17.00
C GLU A 221 -15.86 11.26 -15.93
N ARG A 222 -15.78 10.87 -14.66
CA ARG A 222 -16.17 11.69 -13.50
C ARG A 222 -15.36 13.00 -13.42
N GLN A 223 -14.04 12.93 -13.63
CA GLN A 223 -13.21 14.14 -13.61
C GLN A 223 -13.56 15.08 -14.76
N LEU A 224 -13.75 14.56 -15.98
CA LEU A 224 -14.12 15.36 -17.15
C LEU A 224 -15.50 16.02 -16.97
N THR A 225 -16.50 15.26 -16.52
CA THR A 225 -17.84 15.79 -16.23
C THR A 225 -17.86 16.83 -15.13
N ALA A 226 -17.04 16.67 -14.08
CA ALA A 226 -16.88 17.69 -13.03
C ALA A 226 -16.27 18.99 -13.59
N ARG A 227 -15.25 18.89 -14.46
CA ARG A 227 -14.66 20.06 -15.13
C ARG A 227 -15.66 20.79 -16.03
N MET A 228 -16.44 20.03 -16.82
CA MET A 228 -17.49 20.61 -17.66
C MET A 228 -18.58 21.32 -16.83
N LEU A 229 -18.93 20.78 -15.66
CA LEU A 229 -19.87 21.44 -14.74
C LEU A 229 -19.29 22.75 -14.20
N ALA A 230 -18.02 22.76 -13.77
CA ALA A 230 -17.36 23.96 -13.29
C ALA A 230 -17.28 25.05 -14.37
N GLY A 231 -16.96 24.68 -15.62
CA GLY A 231 -16.99 25.58 -16.76
C GLY A 231 -18.37 26.18 -16.99
N ARG A 232 -19.43 25.35 -16.98
CA ARG A 232 -20.82 25.81 -17.12
C ARG A 232 -21.25 26.75 -16.00
N ILE A 233 -20.85 26.49 -14.76
CA ILE A 233 -21.11 27.40 -13.63
C ILE A 233 -20.44 28.76 -13.88
N GLY A 234 -19.21 28.76 -14.40
CA GLY A 234 -18.53 30.00 -14.80
C GLY A 234 -19.30 30.79 -15.86
N GLU A 235 -19.80 30.12 -16.91
CA GLU A 235 -20.62 30.74 -17.95
C GLU A 235 -21.92 31.36 -17.40
N LEU A 236 -22.59 30.67 -16.45
CA LEU A 236 -23.80 31.17 -15.83
C LEU A 236 -23.56 32.41 -14.97
N ILE A 237 -22.41 32.49 -14.30
CA ILE A 237 -22.02 33.66 -13.51
C ILE A 237 -21.65 34.83 -14.43
N ASP A 238 -20.84 34.55 -15.46
CA ASP A 238 -20.40 35.56 -16.44
C ASP A 238 -21.62 36.15 -17.20
N GLY A 239 -22.64 35.34 -17.49
CA GLY A 239 -23.87 35.74 -18.20
C GLY A 239 -25.10 35.98 -17.32
N ALA A 240 -24.91 36.24 -16.01
CA ALA A 240 -26.03 36.33 -15.06
C ALA A 240 -27.03 37.43 -15.43
N VAL A 241 -26.54 38.56 -15.93
CA VAL A 241 -27.38 39.71 -16.32
C VAL A 241 -28.26 39.34 -17.50
N GLU A 242 -27.71 38.68 -18.52
CA GLU A 242 -28.41 38.23 -19.72
C GLU A 242 -29.45 37.16 -19.39
N ILE A 243 -29.16 36.25 -18.46
CA ILE A 243 -30.10 35.22 -18.01
C ILE A 243 -31.31 35.86 -17.33
N HIS A 244 -31.07 36.83 -16.45
CA HIS A 244 -32.16 37.56 -15.78
C HIS A 244 -32.93 38.47 -16.73
N ALA A 245 -32.26 39.14 -17.66
CA ALA A 245 -32.89 40.03 -18.64
C ALA A 245 -33.79 39.28 -19.63
N ASN A 246 -33.46 38.03 -19.97
CA ASN A 246 -34.22 37.20 -20.90
C ASN A 246 -35.12 36.15 -20.21
N ASP A 247 -35.21 36.16 -18.87
CA ASP A 247 -35.95 35.20 -18.04
C ASP A 247 -35.67 33.71 -18.36
N THR A 248 -34.43 33.37 -18.73
CA THR A 248 -34.03 32.00 -19.12
C THR A 248 -33.66 31.11 -17.93
N THR A 249 -33.94 31.54 -16.70
CA THR A 249 -33.54 30.87 -15.45
C THR A 249 -33.98 29.39 -15.38
N ASN A 250 -35.20 29.08 -15.83
CA ASN A 250 -35.72 27.70 -15.81
C ASN A 250 -35.02 26.81 -16.85
N TYR A 251 -34.66 27.36 -18.01
CA TYR A 251 -33.88 26.65 -19.01
C TYR A 251 -32.50 26.28 -18.48
N GLU A 252 -31.82 27.23 -17.83
CA GLU A 252 -30.50 26.99 -17.25
C GLU A 252 -30.53 26.00 -16.09
N ARG A 253 -31.60 26.04 -15.27
CA ARG A 253 -31.83 25.04 -14.22
C ARG A 253 -32.02 23.64 -14.79
N ALA A 254 -32.72 23.49 -15.92
CA ALA A 254 -32.93 22.20 -16.56
C ALA A 254 -31.60 21.61 -17.09
N ASP A 255 -30.76 22.41 -17.76
CA ASP A 255 -29.42 21.99 -18.23
C ASP A 255 -28.52 21.57 -17.05
N LEU A 256 -28.46 22.38 -15.99
CA LEU A 256 -27.72 22.04 -14.77
C LEU A 256 -28.19 20.72 -14.15
N THR A 257 -29.50 20.52 -14.05
CA THR A 257 -30.09 19.29 -13.50
C THR A 257 -29.68 18.07 -14.32
N ALA A 258 -29.70 18.16 -15.66
CA ALA A 258 -29.27 17.08 -16.54
C ALA A 258 -27.78 16.72 -16.34
N ARG A 259 -26.91 17.74 -16.22
CA ARG A 259 -25.47 17.55 -15.96
C ARG A 259 -25.20 16.91 -14.61
N LEU A 260 -25.88 17.39 -13.56
CA LEU A 260 -25.82 16.81 -12.21
C LEU A 260 -26.30 15.36 -12.19
N GLY A 261 -27.38 15.05 -12.92
CA GLY A 261 -27.88 13.68 -13.07
C GLY A 261 -26.86 12.75 -13.72
N ARG A 262 -26.12 13.21 -14.73
CA ARG A 262 -25.03 12.43 -15.35
C ARG A 262 -23.89 12.16 -14.37
N ILE A 263 -23.46 13.16 -13.61
CA ILE A 263 -22.43 13.01 -12.58
C ILE A 263 -22.88 12.02 -11.50
N PHE A 264 -24.12 12.10 -11.05
CA PHE A 264 -24.70 11.19 -10.07
C PHE A 264 -24.63 9.73 -10.56
N LYS A 265 -25.09 9.45 -11.79
CA LYS A 265 -25.06 8.10 -12.38
C LYS A 265 -23.64 7.53 -12.43
N ILE A 266 -22.67 8.32 -12.90
CA ILE A 266 -21.25 7.91 -12.96
C ILE A 266 -20.72 7.60 -11.56
N ARG A 267 -20.96 8.49 -10.58
CA ARG A 267 -20.49 8.27 -9.20
C ARG A 267 -21.14 7.04 -8.56
N TYR A 268 -22.43 6.84 -8.78
CA TYR A 268 -23.16 5.70 -8.25
C TYR A 268 -22.65 4.38 -8.83
N GLU A 269 -22.40 4.31 -10.13
CA GLU A 269 -21.80 3.13 -10.77
C GLU A 269 -20.38 2.84 -10.22
N ILE A 270 -19.57 3.88 -10.01
CA ILE A 270 -18.25 3.74 -9.34
C ILE A 270 -18.42 3.12 -7.95
N TYR A 271 -19.38 3.60 -7.15
CA TYR A 271 -19.63 3.07 -5.81
C TYR A 271 -20.02 1.59 -5.84
N GLN A 272 -21.02 1.23 -6.66
CA GLN A 272 -21.48 -0.15 -6.80
C GLN A 272 -20.32 -1.09 -7.17
N ARG A 273 -19.54 -0.73 -8.21
CA ARG A 273 -18.40 -1.54 -8.66
C ARG A 273 -17.30 -1.61 -7.60
N LYS A 274 -16.96 -0.50 -6.95
CA LYS A 274 -15.93 -0.44 -5.90
C LYS A 274 -16.28 -1.37 -4.74
N PHE A 275 -17.52 -1.31 -4.26
CA PHE A 275 -17.95 -2.13 -3.13
C PHE A 275 -18.14 -3.59 -3.52
N PHE A 276 -18.58 -3.89 -4.74
CA PHE A 276 -18.60 -5.25 -5.26
C PHE A 276 -17.20 -5.88 -5.33
N VAL A 277 -16.20 -5.14 -5.82
CA VAL A 277 -14.80 -5.60 -5.81
C VAL A 277 -14.28 -5.80 -4.39
N LYS A 278 -14.59 -4.90 -3.46
CA LYS A 278 -14.19 -5.05 -2.05
C LYS A 278 -14.85 -6.28 -1.42
N PHE A 279 -16.12 -6.52 -1.71
CA PHE A 279 -16.85 -7.71 -1.29
C PHE A 279 -16.18 -8.99 -1.81
N LEU A 280 -15.88 -9.06 -3.11
CA LEU A 280 -15.19 -10.23 -3.70
C LEU A 280 -13.81 -10.47 -3.08
N ILE A 281 -13.02 -9.42 -2.85
CA ILE A 281 -11.71 -9.53 -2.21
C ILE A 281 -11.86 -10.10 -0.79
N ASN A 282 -12.79 -9.55 -0.01
CA ASN A 282 -13.04 -10.01 1.35
C ASN A 282 -13.54 -11.47 1.39
N LEU A 283 -14.42 -11.84 0.46
CA LEU A 283 -14.93 -13.21 0.33
C LEU A 283 -13.79 -14.20 0.02
N LEU A 284 -12.92 -13.88 -0.94
CA LEU A 284 -11.75 -14.71 -1.27
C LEU A 284 -10.78 -14.83 -0.08
N ALA A 285 -10.55 -13.74 0.65
CA ALA A 285 -9.70 -13.73 1.82
C ALA A 285 -10.25 -14.62 2.96
N GLN A 286 -11.57 -14.67 3.14
CA GLN A 286 -12.23 -15.47 4.18
C GLN A 286 -12.38 -16.96 3.82
N ILE A 287 -12.58 -17.29 2.53
CA ILE A 287 -12.65 -18.69 2.06
C ILE A 287 -11.31 -19.40 2.26
N THR A 288 -10.20 -18.67 2.20
CA THR A 288 -8.85 -19.20 2.34
C THR A 288 -8.70 -19.97 3.68
N PRO A 289 -8.93 -19.36 4.86
CA PRO A 289 -9.11 -20.04 6.16
C PRO A 289 -10.06 -21.25 6.19
N VAL A 290 -11.24 -21.12 5.58
CA VAL A 290 -12.31 -22.13 5.67
C VAL A 290 -11.94 -23.43 4.96
N ASN A 291 -11.28 -23.34 3.81
CA ASN A 291 -10.74 -24.51 3.10
C ASN A 291 -9.60 -25.18 3.88
N TYR A 292 -8.84 -24.41 4.66
CA TYR A 292 -7.87 -24.99 5.60
C TYR A 292 -8.55 -25.71 6.75
N GLY A 293 -9.78 -25.36 7.14
CA GLY A 293 -10.55 -26.06 8.17
C GLY A 293 -10.88 -27.52 7.81
N GLN A 294 -11.06 -27.85 6.53
CA GLN A 294 -11.29 -29.23 6.08
C GLN A 294 -9.99 -30.04 5.94
N VAL A 295 -8.87 -29.40 5.56
CA VAL A 295 -7.54 -30.02 5.66
C VAL A 295 -7.11 -30.16 7.12
N CYS A 296 -7.56 -29.25 7.99
CA CYS A 296 -7.37 -29.28 9.43
C CYS A 296 -8.33 -30.28 10.10
N HIS A 297 -9.40 -30.75 9.47
CA HIS A 297 -10.24 -31.83 10.01
C HIS A 297 -9.48 -33.17 10.06
N ILE A 298 -8.51 -33.37 9.16
CA ILE A 298 -7.52 -34.45 9.26
C ILE A 298 -6.56 -34.20 10.45
N PHE A 299 -6.25 -32.94 10.75
CA PHE A 299 -5.38 -32.55 11.87
C PHE A 299 -6.10 -32.61 13.24
N LEU A 300 -7.38 -32.25 13.32
CA LEU A 300 -8.25 -32.34 14.50
C LEU A 300 -8.67 -33.78 14.81
N SER A 301 -8.72 -34.65 13.80
CA SER A 301 -8.89 -36.09 14.03
C SER A 301 -7.62 -36.78 14.55
N ILE A 302 -6.44 -36.15 14.38
CA ILE A 302 -5.15 -36.60 14.93
C ILE A 302 -4.91 -36.00 16.33
N MET A 303 -5.47 -34.82 16.62
CA MET A 303 -5.46 -34.16 17.94
C MET A 303 -6.48 -34.74 18.96
N LYS A 304 -7.17 -35.85 18.65
CA LYS A 304 -7.90 -36.63 19.67
C LYS A 304 -7.00 -37.61 20.44
N PHE A 305 -5.69 -37.58 20.20
CA PHE A 305 -4.68 -38.29 20.98
C PHE A 305 -3.44 -37.47 21.37
N TYR A 306 -3.45 -36.14 21.20
CA TYR A 306 -2.46 -35.22 21.78
C TYR A 306 -3.09 -33.86 22.08
#